data_AF-A0A0S8JXA2-F1
#
_entry.id   AF-A0A0S8JXA2-F1
#
_cell.length_a   1.000
_cell.length_b   1.000
_cell.length_c   1.000
_cell.angle_alpha   90.00
_cell.angle_beta   90.00
_cell.angle_gamma   90.00
#
_symmetry.space_group_name_H-M   'P 1'
#
loop_
_entity.id
_entity.type
_entity.pdbx_description
1 polymer ?
#
loop_
_entity_poly.entity_id
_entity_poly.type
_entity_poly.pdbx_seq_one_letter_code
_entity_poly.pdbx_strand_id
1 'polypeptide(L)'
;MSQDRVKPTEETLDPEDWVSMRALGHRMVDDMLTYLQNIRSEPSGLATQKAIEDICVPLTQEGDGEERVYEVFQKSILPYCFPITRPRFWGVVAGTGSPYGMLTEMLRAGMNGAQEALSSESYVHKQVINWIKEMIGFPEEAGGVLVSGGSEANFTGLAVARNAKAEVDMKAKGVQGLPRRMTLYCSDETHHCLERSVELLGLG
;
A
#
# COMPACT_ATOMS: atom_id res chain seq x y z
N MET A 1 33.32 13.64 42.12
CA MET A 1 33.18 12.21 41.79
C MET A 1 31.96 12.06 40.91
N SER A 2 32.15 12.13 39.59
CA SER A 2 31.10 11.87 38.60
C SER A 2 30.97 10.36 38.49
N GLN A 3 29.85 9.80 38.94
CA GLN A 3 29.56 8.39 38.68
C GLN A 3 29.24 8.25 37.19
N ASP A 4 30.12 7.58 36.46
CA ASP A 4 29.84 7.11 35.10
C ASP A 4 28.60 6.20 35.16
N ARG A 5 27.44 6.72 34.75
CA ARG A 5 26.27 5.89 34.50
C ARG A 5 26.56 5.07 33.25
N VAL A 6 26.93 3.81 33.44
CA VAL A 6 26.86 2.80 32.38
C VAL A 6 25.41 2.79 31.89
N LYS A 7 25.18 3.29 30.67
CA LYS A 7 23.87 3.16 30.04
C LYS A 7 23.64 1.66 29.78
N PRO A 8 22.51 1.09 30.21
CA PRO A 8 22.18 -0.28 29.86
C PRO A 8 22.11 -0.40 28.33
N THR A 9 22.59 -1.51 27.80
CA THR A 9 22.45 -1.84 26.38
C THR A 9 20.96 -1.90 26.07
N GLU A 10 20.49 -1.05 25.17
CA GLU A 10 19.10 -1.09 24.72
C GLU A 10 18.91 -2.32 23.85
N GLU A 11 17.92 -3.15 24.16
CA GLU A 11 17.48 -4.19 23.24
C GLU A 11 16.84 -3.51 22.03
N THR A 12 17.40 -3.76 20.83
CA THR A 12 16.87 -3.23 19.58
C THR A 12 16.50 -4.38 18.65
N LEU A 13 15.70 -4.07 17.63
CA LEU A 13 15.39 -5.00 16.53
C LEU A 13 16.36 -4.84 15.36
N ASP A 14 17.47 -4.13 15.56
CA ASP A 14 18.45 -3.92 14.51
C ASP A 14 19.21 -5.23 14.25
N PRO A 15 19.58 -5.50 12.98
CA PRO A 15 20.47 -6.61 12.67
C PRO A 15 21.79 -6.49 13.44
N GLU A 16 22.21 -7.57 14.10
CA GLU A 16 23.51 -7.63 14.76
C GLU A 16 24.67 -7.63 13.73
N ASP A 17 24.44 -8.22 12.54
CA ASP A 17 25.39 -8.28 11.43
C ASP A 17 24.87 -7.60 10.17
N TRP A 18 25.26 -6.33 10.00
CA TRP A 18 24.92 -5.53 8.82
C TRP A 18 25.58 -6.01 7.51
N VAL A 19 26.67 -6.79 7.58
CA VAL A 19 27.29 -7.38 6.38
C VAL A 19 26.41 -8.50 5.86
N SER A 20 25.96 -9.40 6.74
CA SER A 20 25.02 -10.46 6.39
C SER A 20 23.67 -9.91 5.94
N MET A 21 23.13 -8.90 6.64
CA MET A 21 21.88 -8.23 6.23
C MET A 21 21.99 -7.59 4.84
N ARG A 22 23.12 -6.93 4.53
CA ARG A 22 23.36 -6.36 3.20
C ARG A 22 23.44 -7.46 2.13
N ALA A 23 24.13 -8.55 2.42
CA ALA A 23 24.24 -9.68 1.50
C ALA A 23 22.87 -10.29 1.21
N LEU A 24 22.02 -10.46 2.24
CA LEU A 24 20.64 -10.91 2.09
C LEU A 24 19.82 -9.94 1.22
N GLY A 25 19.91 -8.63 1.49
CA GLY A 25 19.22 -7.61 0.71
C GLY A 25 19.62 -7.61 -0.77
N HIS A 26 20.91 -7.79 -1.10
CA HIS A 26 21.36 -7.94 -2.48
C HIS A 26 20.76 -9.18 -3.15
N ARG A 27 20.75 -10.34 -2.46
CA ARG A 27 20.11 -11.56 -2.99
C ARG A 27 18.61 -11.35 -3.26
N MET A 28 17.90 -10.70 -2.34
CA MET A 28 16.48 -10.36 -2.51
C MET A 28 16.22 -9.53 -3.78
N VAL A 29 17.06 -8.51 -4.02
CA VAL A 29 16.94 -7.67 -5.22
C VAL A 29 17.25 -8.46 -6.48
N ASP A 30 18.34 -9.22 -6.50
CA ASP A 30 18.76 -10.02 -7.66
C ASP A 30 17.71 -11.07 -8.03
N ASP A 31 17.16 -11.77 -7.05
CA ASP A 31 16.14 -12.79 -7.25
C ASP A 31 14.83 -12.18 -7.76
N MET A 32 14.41 -11.04 -7.22
CA MET A 32 13.19 -10.36 -7.69
C MET A 32 13.35 -9.80 -9.11
N LEU A 33 14.51 -9.24 -9.45
CA LEU A 33 14.78 -8.80 -10.82
C LEU A 33 14.83 -9.99 -11.79
N THR A 34 15.44 -11.10 -11.39
CA THR A 34 15.46 -12.35 -12.15
C THR A 34 14.04 -12.89 -12.35
N TYR A 35 13.22 -12.89 -11.30
CA TYR A 35 11.82 -13.28 -11.37
C TYR A 35 11.04 -12.42 -12.36
N LEU A 36 11.15 -11.08 -12.27
CA LEU A 36 10.47 -10.15 -13.19
C LEU A 36 10.94 -10.31 -14.64
N GLN A 37 12.23 -10.58 -14.85
CA GLN A 37 12.80 -10.83 -16.18
C GLN A 37 12.21 -12.10 -16.81
N ASN A 38 12.03 -13.16 -16.01
CA ASN A 38 11.62 -14.48 -16.49
C ASN A 38 10.13 -14.78 -16.30
N ILE A 39 9.36 -13.85 -15.72
CA ILE A 39 7.96 -14.04 -15.30
C ILE A 39 7.02 -14.57 -16.39
N ARG A 40 7.38 -14.32 -17.66
CA ARG A 40 6.63 -14.76 -18.84
C ARG A 40 6.69 -16.27 -19.08
N SER A 41 7.81 -16.90 -18.69
CA SER A 41 8.06 -18.33 -18.87
C SER A 41 7.85 -19.16 -17.60
N GLU A 42 7.83 -18.52 -16.42
CA GLU A 42 7.62 -19.23 -15.17
C GLU A 42 6.24 -19.91 -15.12
N PRO A 43 6.10 -21.11 -14.52
CA PRO A 43 4.80 -21.70 -14.22
C PRO A 43 4.11 -20.94 -13.09
N SER A 44 2.78 -21.05 -12.98
CA SER A 44 2.00 -20.53 -11.84
C SER A 44 1.10 -21.65 -11.35
N GLY A 45 0.95 -21.76 -10.04
CA GLY A 45 0.10 -22.77 -9.42
C GLY A 45 -0.55 -22.24 -8.15
N LEU A 46 -1.53 -22.99 -7.66
CA LEU A 46 -2.08 -22.80 -6.32
C LEU A 46 -1.10 -23.33 -5.28
N ALA A 47 -1.10 -22.70 -4.09
CA ALA A 47 -0.28 -23.16 -2.98
C ALA A 47 -0.55 -24.63 -2.65
N THR A 48 0.52 -25.41 -2.47
CA THR A 48 0.42 -26.79 -2.02
C THR A 48 0.16 -26.83 -0.52
N GLN A 49 -0.34 -27.96 -0.02
CA GLN A 49 -0.50 -28.18 1.43
C GLN A 49 0.82 -27.96 2.19
N LYS A 50 1.94 -28.44 1.63
CA LYS A 50 3.27 -28.24 2.20
C LYS A 50 3.66 -26.76 2.26
N ALA A 51 3.42 -26.01 1.19
CA ALA A 51 3.70 -24.57 1.17
C ALA A 51 2.90 -23.82 2.24
N ILE A 52 1.62 -24.19 2.45
CA ILE A 52 0.77 -23.62 3.50
C ILE A 52 1.34 -23.96 4.89
N GLU A 53 1.75 -25.20 5.13
CA GLU A 53 2.36 -25.62 6.41
C GLU A 53 3.68 -24.91 6.70
N ASP A 54 4.46 -24.58 5.67
CA ASP A 54 5.71 -23.81 5.82
C ASP A 54 5.47 -22.32 6.13
N ILE A 55 4.31 -21.76 5.75
CA ILE A 55 3.91 -20.37 6.01
C ILE A 55 3.19 -20.23 7.36
N CYS A 56 2.26 -21.15 7.64
CA CYS A 56 1.35 -21.07 8.78
C CYS A 56 1.94 -21.78 10.01
N VAL A 57 3.07 -21.28 10.50
CA VAL A 57 3.78 -21.77 11.68
C VAL A 57 3.29 -21.08 12.97
N PRO A 58 3.42 -21.72 14.16
CA PRO A 58 3.10 -21.06 15.43
C PRO A 58 4.09 -19.93 15.76
N LEU A 59 3.64 -18.94 16.52
CA LEU A 59 4.50 -17.86 17.04
C LEU A 59 5.55 -18.43 18.02
N THR A 60 6.81 -18.07 17.82
CA THR A 60 7.93 -18.43 18.70
C THR A 60 8.57 -17.18 19.32
N GLN A 61 9.25 -17.33 20.45
CA GLN A 61 9.96 -16.21 21.11
C GLN A 61 11.26 -15.84 20.36
N GLU A 62 12.00 -16.83 19.87
CA GLU A 62 13.30 -16.63 19.23
C GLU A 62 13.21 -16.25 17.74
N GLY A 63 12.02 -16.37 17.12
CA GLY A 63 11.86 -16.28 15.67
C GLY A 63 12.51 -17.45 14.92
N ASP A 64 12.38 -17.45 13.59
CA ASP A 64 12.93 -18.49 12.70
C ASP A 64 14.24 -18.08 12.02
N GLY A 65 14.64 -16.81 12.13
CA GLY A 65 15.81 -16.23 11.47
C GLY A 65 15.55 -15.80 10.02
N GLU A 66 16.23 -14.73 9.59
CA GLU A 66 16.07 -14.09 8.28
C GLU A 66 16.29 -15.02 7.08
N GLU A 67 17.29 -15.91 7.13
CA GLU A 67 17.58 -16.87 6.05
C GLU A 67 16.44 -17.88 5.87
N ARG A 68 15.88 -18.39 6.97
CA ARG A 68 14.77 -19.34 6.91
C ARG A 68 13.50 -18.68 6.42
N VAL A 69 13.21 -17.46 6.87
CA VAL A 69 12.07 -16.66 6.38
C VAL A 69 12.20 -16.42 4.88
N TYR A 70 13.40 -16.08 4.40
CA TYR A 70 13.63 -15.87 2.98
C TYR A 70 13.54 -17.16 2.15
N GLU A 71 14.01 -18.29 2.69
CA GLU A 71 13.84 -19.60 2.06
C GLU A 71 12.34 -19.97 1.91
N VAL A 72 11.53 -19.71 2.94
CA VAL A 72 10.07 -19.90 2.88
C VAL A 72 9.45 -18.99 1.81
N PHE A 73 9.90 -17.73 1.71
CA PHE A 73 9.46 -16.84 0.65
C PHE A 73 9.74 -17.42 -0.75
N GLN A 74 10.99 -17.85 -1.00
CA GLN A 74 11.39 -18.38 -2.30
C GLN A 74 10.66 -19.68 -2.67
N LYS A 75 10.45 -20.59 -1.71
CA LYS A 75 9.92 -21.94 -1.98
C LYS A 75 8.40 -22.05 -1.85
N SER A 76 7.81 -21.29 -0.94
CA SER A 76 6.42 -21.49 -0.50
C SER A 76 5.53 -20.27 -0.74
N ILE A 77 6.08 -19.08 -1.03
CA ILE A 77 5.30 -17.87 -1.33
C ILE A 77 5.40 -17.49 -2.81
N LEU A 78 6.60 -17.13 -3.28
CA LEU A 78 6.83 -16.57 -4.62
C LEU A 78 6.27 -17.44 -5.77
N PRO A 79 6.41 -18.79 -5.77
CA PRO A 79 5.89 -19.64 -6.84
C PRO A 79 4.35 -19.70 -6.91
N TYR A 80 3.68 -19.36 -5.81
CA TYR A 80 2.23 -19.49 -5.63
C TYR A 80 1.53 -18.13 -5.51
N CYS A 81 2.22 -17.05 -5.83
CA CYS A 81 1.64 -15.71 -5.90
C CYS A 81 0.54 -15.63 -6.96
N PHE A 82 -0.47 -14.82 -6.67
CA PHE A 82 -1.59 -14.59 -7.58
C PHE A 82 -1.09 -14.00 -8.92
N PRO A 83 -1.50 -14.52 -10.08
CA PRO A 83 -0.79 -14.35 -11.35
C PRO A 83 -1.03 -13.00 -12.07
N ILE A 84 -1.36 -11.92 -11.36
CA ILE A 84 -1.70 -10.60 -11.94
C ILE A 84 -0.64 -10.10 -12.94
N THR A 85 0.63 -10.37 -12.66
CA THR A 85 1.77 -9.88 -13.46
C THR A 85 2.12 -10.77 -14.65
N ARG A 86 1.38 -11.87 -14.86
CA ARG A 86 1.62 -12.82 -15.96
C ARG A 86 0.97 -12.34 -17.26
N PRO A 87 1.62 -12.48 -18.43
CA PRO A 87 1.08 -12.00 -19.72
C PRO A 87 -0.26 -12.60 -20.15
N ARG A 88 -0.63 -13.75 -19.57
CA ARG A 88 -1.86 -14.50 -19.88
C ARG A 88 -2.90 -14.43 -18.77
N PHE A 89 -2.71 -13.54 -17.80
CA PHE A 89 -3.75 -13.21 -16.85
C PHE A 89 -4.67 -12.16 -17.45
N TRP A 90 -5.92 -12.55 -17.72
CA TRP A 90 -6.96 -11.69 -18.31
C TRP A 90 -8.15 -11.51 -17.37
N GLY A 91 -7.98 -11.85 -16.09
CA GLY A 91 -8.97 -11.62 -15.06
C GLY A 91 -8.81 -10.22 -14.45
N VAL A 92 -9.91 -9.64 -13.99
CA VAL A 92 -10.00 -8.35 -13.28
C VAL A 92 -9.32 -7.16 -14.00
N VAL A 93 -9.42 -5.97 -13.40
CA VAL A 93 -8.62 -4.81 -13.78
C VAL A 93 -7.54 -4.66 -12.71
N ALA A 94 -6.31 -5.01 -13.05
CA ALA A 94 -5.19 -4.96 -12.12
C ALA A 94 -3.96 -4.33 -12.77
N GLY A 95 -3.24 -3.51 -12.02
CA GLY A 95 -1.94 -2.99 -12.43
C GLY A 95 -0.88 -4.09 -12.34
N THR A 96 -0.05 -4.23 -13.37
CA THR A 96 1.04 -5.22 -13.41
C THR A 96 2.29 -4.78 -12.64
N GLY A 97 2.29 -3.58 -12.06
CA GLY A 97 3.47 -2.96 -11.47
C GLY A 97 4.58 -2.68 -12.48
N SER A 98 5.73 -2.25 -11.99
CA SER A 98 6.96 -2.11 -12.78
C SER A 98 8.20 -2.38 -11.89
N PRO A 99 9.35 -2.76 -12.47
CA PRO A 99 10.60 -2.87 -11.71
C PRO A 99 10.97 -1.57 -10.98
N TYR A 100 10.66 -0.42 -11.58
CA TYR A 100 10.86 0.88 -10.95
C TYR A 100 9.97 1.06 -9.72
N GLY A 101 8.69 0.70 -9.82
CA GLY A 101 7.76 0.75 -8.68
C GLY A 101 8.23 -0.13 -7.53
N MET A 102 8.71 -1.35 -7.82
CA MET A 102 9.30 -2.24 -6.82
C MET A 102 10.49 -1.61 -6.11
N LEU A 103 11.45 -1.06 -6.87
CA LEU A 103 12.64 -0.41 -6.29
C LEU A 103 12.27 0.85 -5.50
N THR A 104 11.31 1.64 -5.97
CA THR A 104 10.80 2.80 -5.24
C THR A 104 10.13 2.39 -3.93
N GLU A 105 9.37 1.30 -3.89
CA GLU A 105 8.81 0.77 -2.65
C GLU A 105 9.89 0.31 -1.66
N MET A 106 11.01 -0.27 -2.14
CA MET A 106 12.17 -0.56 -1.30
C MET A 106 12.74 0.71 -0.66
N LEU A 107 12.94 1.78 -1.44
CA LEU A 107 13.41 3.07 -0.92
C LEU A 107 12.43 3.67 0.08
N ARG A 108 11.13 3.64 -0.25
CA ARG A 108 10.05 4.14 0.61
C ARG A 108 10.03 3.40 1.95
N ALA A 109 10.10 2.07 1.93
CA ALA A 109 10.14 1.25 3.13
C ALA A 109 11.39 1.53 3.97
N GLY A 110 12.55 1.70 3.34
CA GLY A 110 13.80 2.03 4.04
C GLY A 110 13.80 3.42 4.69
N MET A 111 13.16 4.41 4.05
CA MET A 111 13.00 5.75 4.63
C MET A 111 12.06 5.75 5.84
N ASN A 112 11.05 4.87 5.84
CA ASN A 112 10.01 4.78 6.87
C ASN A 112 9.47 6.15 7.32
N GLY A 113 9.33 7.08 6.37
CA GLY A 113 9.01 8.46 6.65
C GLY A 113 7.53 8.67 6.95
N ALA A 114 7.22 9.47 7.97
CA ALA A 114 5.88 10.00 8.18
C ALA A 114 5.70 11.26 7.31
N GLN A 115 4.61 11.33 6.55
CA GLN A 115 4.35 12.49 5.69
C GLN A 115 3.95 13.71 6.53
N GLU A 116 4.95 14.48 6.97
CA GLU A 116 4.74 15.73 7.70
C GLU A 116 4.72 16.93 6.75
N ALA A 117 3.95 17.96 7.09
CA ALA A 117 3.88 19.19 6.32
C ALA A 117 5.29 19.81 6.22
N LEU A 118 5.84 19.90 5.01
CA LEU A 118 7.17 20.42 4.63
C LEU A 118 8.32 19.38 4.53
N SER A 119 8.03 18.09 4.71
CA SER A 119 8.96 17.02 4.34
C SER A 119 9.20 16.94 2.82
N SER A 120 10.36 16.41 2.41
CA SER A 120 10.71 16.25 0.99
C SER A 120 9.71 15.37 0.23
N GLU A 121 9.20 14.37 0.92
CA GLU A 121 8.20 13.40 0.52
C GLU A 121 6.86 14.09 0.21
N SER A 122 6.52 15.14 0.97
CA SER A 122 5.33 15.96 0.71
C SER A 122 5.44 16.76 -0.59
N TYR A 123 6.65 17.22 -0.95
CA TYR A 123 6.85 17.91 -2.23
C TYR A 123 6.81 16.94 -3.41
N VAL A 124 7.34 15.72 -3.26
CA VAL A 124 7.18 14.65 -4.27
C VAL A 124 5.69 14.38 -4.51
N HIS A 125 4.91 14.21 -3.44
CA HIS A 125 3.46 13.99 -3.54
C HIS A 125 2.77 15.14 -4.29
N LYS A 126 3.03 16.40 -3.91
CA LYS A 126 2.46 17.58 -4.59
C LYS A 126 2.83 17.61 -6.06
N GLN A 127 4.08 17.29 -6.40
CA GLN A 127 4.55 17.30 -7.78
C GLN A 127 3.87 16.21 -8.62
N VAL A 128 3.69 15.00 -8.07
CA VAL A 128 2.97 13.92 -8.75
C VAL A 128 1.52 14.32 -9.01
N ILE A 129 0.84 14.95 -8.04
CA ILE A 129 -0.51 15.48 -8.24
C ILE A 129 -0.54 16.54 -9.35
N ASN A 130 0.44 17.45 -9.40
CA ASN A 130 0.54 18.45 -10.46
C ASN A 130 0.69 17.80 -11.84
N TRP A 131 1.53 16.79 -11.99
CA TRP A 131 1.63 16.03 -13.25
C TRP A 131 0.33 15.33 -13.62
N ILE A 132 -0.38 14.73 -12.65
CA ILE A 132 -1.68 14.09 -12.92
C ILE A 132 -2.70 15.12 -13.42
N LYS A 133 -2.77 16.30 -12.78
CA LYS A 133 -3.65 17.39 -13.24
C LYS A 133 -3.35 17.79 -14.69
N GLU A 134 -2.08 17.95 -15.03
CA GLU A 134 -1.65 18.29 -16.38
C GLU A 134 -2.04 17.20 -17.39
N MET A 135 -1.75 15.93 -17.09
CA MET A 135 -2.04 14.81 -17.98
C MET A 135 -3.53 14.64 -18.29
N ILE A 136 -4.41 14.94 -17.35
CA ILE A 136 -5.87 14.80 -17.53
C ILE A 136 -6.56 16.13 -17.92
N GLY A 137 -5.82 17.23 -18.04
CA GLY A 137 -6.37 18.55 -18.38
C GLY A 137 -7.21 19.19 -17.26
N PHE A 138 -6.87 18.93 -16.00
CA PHE A 138 -7.55 19.50 -14.83
C PHE A 138 -7.04 20.92 -14.51
N PRO A 139 -7.84 21.79 -13.86
CA PRO A 139 -7.42 23.15 -13.53
C PRO A 139 -6.17 23.19 -12.65
N GLU A 140 -5.28 24.17 -12.89
CA GLU A 140 -4.00 24.30 -12.20
C GLU A 140 -4.19 24.54 -10.69
N GLU A 141 -5.21 25.31 -10.32
CA GLU A 141 -5.59 25.63 -8.95
C GLU A 141 -6.20 24.46 -8.17
N ALA A 142 -6.51 23.35 -8.84
CA ALA A 142 -7.07 22.19 -8.17
C ALA A 142 -6.07 21.53 -7.21
N GLY A 143 -6.58 21.03 -6.10
CA GLY A 143 -5.85 20.17 -5.17
C GLY A 143 -5.96 18.69 -5.54
N GLY A 144 -5.28 17.84 -4.77
CA GLY A 144 -5.39 16.40 -4.90
C GLY A 144 -4.70 15.66 -3.76
N VAL A 145 -5.09 14.41 -3.56
CA VAL A 145 -4.52 13.52 -2.56
C VAL A 145 -4.38 12.12 -3.17
N LEU A 146 -3.25 11.47 -2.93
CA LEU A 146 -3.04 10.08 -3.31
C LEU A 146 -3.64 9.22 -2.19
N VAL A 147 -4.43 8.22 -2.57
CA VAL A 147 -5.11 7.31 -1.64
C VAL A 147 -4.82 5.87 -2.03
N SER A 148 -5.15 4.92 -1.15
CA SER A 148 -4.80 3.51 -1.29
C SER A 148 -5.46 2.79 -2.48
N GLY A 149 -6.52 3.36 -3.06
CA GLY A 149 -7.17 2.81 -4.26
C GLY A 149 -8.51 3.46 -4.60
N GLY A 150 -9.20 2.90 -5.60
CA GLY A 150 -10.44 3.45 -6.14
C GLY A 150 -11.57 3.57 -5.10
N SER A 151 -11.70 2.61 -4.17
CA SER A 151 -12.69 2.68 -3.10
C SER A 151 -12.49 3.90 -2.19
N GLU A 152 -11.24 4.18 -1.79
CA GLU A 152 -10.92 5.33 -0.95
C GLU A 152 -11.05 6.65 -1.74
N ALA A 153 -10.72 6.64 -3.03
CA ALA A 153 -10.91 7.79 -3.91
C ALA A 153 -12.40 8.14 -4.06
N ASN A 154 -13.25 7.14 -4.25
CA ASN A 154 -14.70 7.31 -4.32
C ASN A 154 -15.28 7.79 -2.98
N PHE A 155 -14.86 7.20 -1.86
CA PHE A 155 -15.26 7.65 -0.53
C PHE A 155 -14.86 9.11 -0.29
N THR A 156 -13.61 9.46 -0.56
CA THR A 156 -13.09 10.84 -0.38
C THR A 156 -13.83 11.82 -1.28
N GLY A 157 -14.03 11.47 -2.55
CA GLY A 157 -14.76 12.30 -3.51
C GLY A 157 -16.20 12.56 -3.07
N LEU A 158 -16.90 11.52 -2.62
CA LEU A 158 -18.26 11.65 -2.07
C LEU A 158 -18.29 12.47 -0.78
N ALA A 159 -17.31 12.30 0.11
CA ALA A 159 -17.20 13.09 1.34
C ALA A 159 -17.03 14.59 1.02
N VAL A 160 -16.18 14.91 0.04
CA VAL A 160 -15.99 16.29 -0.45
C VAL A 160 -17.29 16.83 -1.04
N ALA A 161 -17.97 16.06 -1.91
CA ALA A 161 -19.23 16.48 -2.52
C ALA A 161 -20.34 16.71 -1.47
N ARG A 162 -20.47 15.79 -0.50
CA ARG A 162 -21.39 15.90 0.63
C ARG A 162 -21.14 17.19 1.40
N ASN A 163 -19.90 17.44 1.81
CA ASN A 163 -19.57 18.63 2.60
C ASN A 163 -19.78 19.92 1.80
N ALA A 164 -19.41 19.95 0.51
CA ALA A 164 -19.59 21.10 -0.36
C ALA A 164 -21.07 21.44 -0.63
N LYS A 165 -21.97 20.46 -0.53
CA LYS A 165 -23.42 20.61 -0.78
C LYS A 165 -24.28 20.53 0.47
N ALA A 166 -23.68 20.40 1.66
CA ALA A 166 -24.41 20.20 2.91
C ALA A 166 -25.31 21.38 3.32
N GLU A 167 -25.02 22.60 2.85
CA GLU A 167 -25.69 23.84 3.29
C GLU A 167 -25.65 24.08 4.81
N VAL A 168 -24.87 23.27 5.53
CA VAL A 168 -24.60 23.33 6.96
C VAL A 168 -23.14 22.98 7.21
N ASP A 169 -22.64 23.36 8.37
CA ASP A 169 -21.36 22.85 8.85
C ASP A 169 -21.49 21.36 9.17
N MET A 170 -21.13 20.51 8.19
CA MET A 170 -21.18 19.06 8.32
C MET A 170 -20.31 18.53 9.47
N LYS A 171 -19.21 19.22 9.82
CA LYS A 171 -18.34 18.81 10.92
C LYS A 171 -19.00 19.04 12.27
N ALA A 172 -19.70 20.17 12.43
CA ALA A 172 -20.34 20.54 13.69
C ALA A 172 -21.75 19.94 13.84
N LYS A 173 -22.51 19.77 12.75
CA LYS A 173 -23.92 19.40 12.78
C LYS A 173 -24.20 17.98 12.30
N GLY A 174 -23.26 17.35 11.59
CA GLY A 174 -23.43 16.02 11.01
C GLY A 174 -24.59 15.93 10.02
N VAL A 175 -24.88 14.71 9.57
CA VAL A 175 -25.93 14.43 8.58
C VAL A 175 -27.33 14.80 9.10
N GLN A 176 -27.56 14.69 10.41
CA GLN A 176 -28.84 15.03 11.07
C GLN A 176 -29.17 16.52 10.96
N GLY A 177 -28.17 17.37 10.76
CA GLY A 177 -28.35 18.81 10.58
C GLY A 177 -28.74 19.21 9.16
N LEU A 178 -28.80 18.28 8.20
CA LEU A 178 -29.10 18.62 6.81
C LEU A 178 -30.54 19.14 6.64
N PRO A 179 -30.73 20.24 5.89
CA PRO A 179 -32.06 20.81 5.66
C PRO A 179 -32.92 19.96 4.71
N ARG A 180 -32.28 19.07 3.94
CA ARG A 180 -32.91 18.18 2.96
C ARG A 180 -32.12 16.90 2.82
N ARG A 181 -32.83 15.83 2.46
CA ARG A 181 -32.21 14.54 2.16
C ARG A 181 -31.32 14.67 0.91
N MET A 182 -30.06 14.24 1.02
CA MET A 182 -29.17 14.11 -0.12
C MET A 182 -29.52 12.87 -0.94
N THR A 183 -29.35 12.95 -2.27
CA THR A 183 -29.61 11.83 -3.18
C THR A 183 -28.41 11.65 -4.11
N LEU A 184 -27.85 10.44 -4.14
CA LEU A 184 -26.82 10.02 -5.08
C LEU A 184 -27.48 9.32 -6.27
N TYR A 185 -27.01 9.61 -7.48
CA TYR A 185 -27.43 8.93 -8.71
C TYR A 185 -26.22 8.21 -9.30
N CYS A 186 -26.40 6.96 -9.72
CA CYS A 186 -25.39 6.15 -10.37
C CYS A 186 -26.07 5.11 -11.29
N SER A 187 -25.33 4.50 -12.22
CA SER A 187 -25.86 3.44 -13.08
C SER A 187 -25.87 2.09 -12.37
N ASP A 188 -26.63 1.12 -12.88
CA ASP A 188 -26.66 -0.25 -12.34
C ASP A 188 -25.29 -0.97 -12.47
N GLU A 189 -24.43 -0.52 -13.39
CA GLU A 189 -23.06 -1.04 -13.59
C GLU A 189 -22.02 -0.41 -12.63
N THR A 190 -22.47 0.39 -11.66
CA THR A 190 -21.58 1.11 -10.75
C THR A 190 -20.87 0.15 -9.78
N HIS A 191 -19.59 0.40 -9.53
CA HIS A 191 -18.83 -0.42 -8.59
C HIS A 191 -19.41 -0.33 -7.16
N HIS A 192 -19.63 -1.48 -6.53
CA HIS A 192 -20.22 -1.64 -5.19
C HIS A 192 -19.57 -0.81 -4.07
N CYS A 193 -18.33 -0.32 -4.27
CA CYS A 193 -17.67 0.56 -3.30
C CYS A 193 -18.40 1.89 -3.08
N LEU A 194 -19.22 2.34 -4.04
CA LEU A 194 -20.01 3.57 -3.88
C LEU A 194 -21.16 3.38 -2.88
N GLU A 195 -21.84 2.23 -2.91
CA GLU A 195 -22.85 1.86 -1.90
C GLU A 195 -22.23 1.83 -0.50
N ARG A 196 -21.12 1.09 -0.33
CA ARG A 196 -20.33 1.10 0.91
C ARG A 196 -19.96 2.53 1.36
N SER A 197 -19.61 3.41 0.42
CA SER A 197 -19.23 4.79 0.75
C SER A 197 -20.43 5.59 1.27
N VAL A 198 -21.62 5.39 0.70
CA VAL A 198 -22.87 6.03 1.17
C VAL A 198 -23.22 5.58 2.59
N GLU A 199 -23.11 4.28 2.88
CA GLU A 199 -23.31 3.71 4.23
C GLU A 199 -22.35 4.35 5.24
N LEU A 200 -21.05 4.37 4.93
CA LEU A 200 -20.02 4.92 5.81
C LEU A 200 -20.15 6.44 6.00
N LEU A 201 -20.65 7.17 5.01
CA LEU A 201 -20.91 8.60 5.10
C LEU A 201 -22.21 8.94 5.84
N GLY A 202 -23.01 7.91 6.20
CA GLY A 202 -24.27 8.05 6.93
C GLY A 202 -25.39 8.66 6.09
N LEU A 203 -25.37 8.49 4.76
CA LEU A 203 -26.33 9.09 3.84
C LEU A 203 -27.51 8.16 3.48
N GLY A 204 -27.53 6.95 4.04
CA GLY A 204 -28.59 5.96 3.92
C GLY A 204 -28.34 4.82 4.88
#